data_AF-A0A1C3UDX7-F1
#
_entry.id   AF-A0A1C3UDX7-F1
#
_cell.length_a   1.000
_cell.length_b   1.000
_cell.length_c   1.000
_cell.angle_alpha   90.00
_cell.angle_beta   90.00
_cell.angle_gamma   90.00
#
_symmetry.space_group_name_H-M   'P 1'
#
loop_
_entity.id
_entity.type
_entity.pdbx_description
1 polymer ?
#
loop_
_entity_poly.entity_id
_entity_poly.type
_entity_poly.pdbx_seq_one_letter_code
_entity_poly.pdbx_strand_id
1 'polypeptide(L)'
;MPVKKNSASDVFQRKISDFCDLRLAPLLQPRSFENLKGFMIGLIVFQSRPPLRAGRVDFQEIATLCGMDAEMSPEVKRAAQPGFDAILRWLGVTKGKKATISPAVSKSPLRVVGKTGIAVRPERRAAAS
;
A
#
# COMPACT_ATOMS: atom_id res chain seq x y z
N MET A 1 -28.82 -13.72 -10.16
CA MET A 1 -27.96 -14.41 -9.17
C MET A 1 -27.46 -13.37 -8.18
N PRO A 2 -27.65 -13.52 -6.85
CA PRO A 2 -27.18 -12.54 -5.90
C PRO A 2 -25.66 -12.71 -5.75
N VAL A 3 -24.90 -11.74 -6.27
CA VAL A 3 -23.46 -11.66 -6.02
C VAL A 3 -23.27 -11.47 -4.51
N LYS A 4 -22.63 -12.44 -3.87
CA LYS A 4 -22.28 -12.39 -2.46
C LYS A 4 -21.39 -11.17 -2.27
N LYS A 5 -21.91 -10.09 -1.67
CA LYS A 5 -21.16 -8.86 -1.37
C LYS A 5 -20.02 -9.24 -0.44
N ASN A 6 -18.83 -9.40 -1.01
CA ASN A 6 -17.62 -9.63 -0.24
C ASN A 6 -17.25 -8.30 0.40
N SER A 7 -17.65 -8.12 1.67
CA SER A 7 -17.50 -6.84 2.39
C SER A 7 -16.05 -6.31 2.36
N ALA A 8 -15.06 -7.20 2.24
CA ALA A 8 -13.66 -6.84 2.08
C ALA A 8 -13.35 -6.16 0.74
N SER A 9 -13.95 -6.58 -0.39
CA SER A 9 -13.76 -5.90 -1.68
C SER A 9 -14.46 -4.55 -1.72
N ASP A 10 -15.65 -4.42 -1.15
CA ASP A 10 -16.34 -3.12 -1.04
C ASP A 10 -15.51 -2.11 -0.23
N VAL A 11 -14.97 -2.53 0.91
CA VAL A 11 -14.11 -1.67 1.74
C VAL A 11 -12.83 -1.29 1.00
N PHE A 12 -12.23 -2.22 0.25
CA PHE A 12 -11.02 -1.94 -0.51
C PHE A 12 -11.28 -1.02 -1.70
N GLN A 13 -12.39 -1.19 -2.41
CA GLN A 13 -12.82 -0.28 -3.48
C GLN A 13 -12.99 1.15 -2.95
N ARG A 14 -13.64 1.34 -1.79
CA ARG A 14 -13.77 2.67 -1.15
C ARG A 14 -12.41 3.29 -0.84
N LYS A 15 -11.47 2.50 -0.31
CA LYS A 15 -10.10 2.97 -0.03
C LYS A 15 -9.36 3.40 -1.30
N ILE A 16 -9.52 2.66 -2.39
CA ILE A 16 -8.92 3.01 -3.67
C ILE A 16 -9.59 4.24 -4.29
N SER A 17 -10.91 4.36 -4.17
CA SER A 17 -11.64 5.56 -4.59
C SER A 17 -11.10 6.80 -3.86
N ASP A 18 -11.07 6.78 -2.53
CA ASP A 18 -10.58 7.88 -1.69
C ASP A 18 -9.12 8.25 -2.01
N PHE A 19 -8.29 7.22 -2.22
CA PHE A 19 -6.92 7.41 -2.70
C PHE A 19 -6.86 8.15 -4.05
N CYS A 20 -7.68 7.74 -5.02
CA CYS A 20 -7.73 8.41 -6.32
C CYS A 20 -8.17 9.87 -6.16
N ASP A 21 -9.24 10.12 -5.40
CA ASP A 21 -9.75 11.48 -5.15
C ASP A 21 -8.67 12.39 -4.51
N LEU A 22 -7.86 11.86 -3.59
CA LEU A 22 -6.81 12.65 -2.92
C LEU A 22 -5.52 12.83 -3.74
N ARG A 23 -5.15 11.85 -4.56
CA ARG A 23 -3.82 11.80 -5.22
C ARG A 23 -3.84 12.04 -6.71
N LEU A 24 -4.93 11.66 -7.39
CA LEU A 24 -5.02 11.67 -8.84
C LEU A 24 -5.92 12.80 -9.36
N ALA A 25 -6.98 13.15 -8.64
CA ALA A 25 -7.86 14.25 -9.00
C ALA A 25 -7.13 15.60 -9.24
N PRO A 26 -6.12 16.01 -8.44
CA PRO A 26 -5.43 17.28 -8.69
C PRO A 26 -4.44 17.23 -9.87
N LEU A 27 -4.15 16.05 -10.43
CA LEU A 27 -3.12 15.86 -11.46
C LEU A 27 -3.68 15.56 -12.85
N LEU A 28 -4.97 15.26 -12.96
CA LEU A 28 -5.60 14.75 -14.17
C LEU A 28 -6.83 15.59 -14.53
N GLN A 29 -7.11 15.70 -15.82
CA GLN A 29 -8.41 16.19 -16.25
C GLN A 29 -9.54 15.27 -15.77
N PRO A 30 -10.76 15.79 -15.54
CA PRO A 30 -11.87 15.01 -15.00
C PRO A 30 -12.15 13.71 -15.76
N ARG A 31 -12.03 13.74 -17.09
CA ARG A 31 -12.24 12.55 -17.94
C ARG A 31 -11.18 11.48 -17.70
N SER A 32 -9.91 11.86 -17.69
CA SER A 32 -8.79 10.94 -17.46
C SER A 32 -8.81 10.42 -16.03
N PHE A 33 -9.15 11.28 -15.07
CA PHE A 33 -9.35 10.89 -13.68
C PHE A 33 -10.40 9.77 -13.54
N GLU A 34 -11.59 9.95 -14.11
CA GLU A 34 -12.65 8.95 -14.05
C GLU A 34 -12.26 7.64 -14.76
N ASN A 35 -11.55 7.74 -15.91
CA ASN A 35 -11.05 6.56 -16.61
C ASN A 35 -10.04 5.78 -15.76
N LEU A 36 -9.07 6.46 -15.14
CA LEU A 36 -8.05 5.79 -14.31
C LEU A 36 -8.66 5.20 -13.04
N LYS A 37 -9.54 5.95 -12.37
CA LYS A 37 -10.26 5.51 -11.18
C LYS A 37 -11.11 4.29 -11.51
N GLY A 38 -11.90 4.36 -12.58
CA GLY A 38 -12.71 3.25 -13.08
C GLY A 38 -11.86 2.03 -13.41
N PHE A 39 -10.70 2.21 -14.04
CA PHE A 39 -9.75 1.14 -14.32
C PHE A 39 -9.27 0.46 -13.03
N MET A 40 -8.79 1.22 -12.05
CA MET A 40 -8.31 0.68 -10.77
C MET A 40 -9.41 -0.06 -9.99
N ILE A 41 -10.64 0.47 -9.98
CA ILE A 41 -11.79 -0.19 -9.37
C ILE A 41 -12.14 -1.47 -10.14
N GLY A 42 -12.10 -1.45 -11.47
CA GLY A 42 -12.33 -2.61 -12.32
C GLY A 42 -11.36 -3.76 -11.99
N LEU A 43 -10.07 -3.46 -11.78
CA LEU A 43 -9.09 -4.48 -11.36
C LEU A 43 -9.50 -5.19 -10.06
N ILE A 44 -10.11 -4.46 -9.12
CA ILE A 44 -10.56 -5.02 -7.84
C ILE A 44 -11.82 -5.86 -8.04
N VAL A 45 -12.80 -5.34 -8.78
CA VAL A 45 -14.09 -6.01 -9.05
C VAL A 45 -13.88 -7.32 -9.79
N PHE A 46 -13.04 -7.31 -10.83
CA PHE A 46 -12.75 -8.49 -11.65
C PHE A 46 -11.59 -9.33 -11.10
N GLN A 47 -11.00 -8.93 -9.98
CA GLN A 47 -9.80 -9.55 -9.40
C GLN A 47 -8.68 -9.76 -10.42
N SER A 48 -8.50 -8.80 -11.33
CA SER A 48 -7.57 -8.88 -12.45
C SER A 48 -6.29 -8.10 -12.17
N ARG A 49 -5.18 -8.52 -12.79
CA ARG A 49 -3.89 -7.85 -12.66
C ARG A 49 -3.80 -6.66 -13.62
N PRO A 50 -3.19 -5.54 -13.21
CA PRO A 50 -2.82 -4.49 -14.15
C PRO A 50 -1.82 -5.04 -15.19
N PRO A 51 -1.73 -4.43 -16.38
CA PRO A 51 -0.65 -4.70 -17.32
C PRO A 51 0.72 -4.61 -16.65
N LEU A 52 1.55 -5.64 -16.86
CA LEU A 52 2.89 -5.73 -16.29
C LEU A 52 3.94 -5.83 -17.40
N ARG A 53 4.98 -4.99 -17.31
CA ARG A 53 6.17 -5.06 -18.17
C ARG A 53 7.39 -5.24 -17.28
N ALA A 54 8.15 -6.32 -17.52
CA ALA A 54 9.29 -6.72 -16.68
C ALA A 54 8.97 -6.79 -15.17
N GLY A 55 7.76 -7.24 -14.82
CA GLY A 55 7.32 -7.39 -13.43
C GLY A 55 6.93 -6.08 -12.72
N ARG A 56 6.91 -4.96 -13.43
CA ARG A 56 6.41 -3.66 -12.94
C ARG A 56 5.16 -3.25 -13.69
N VAL A 57 4.38 -2.35 -13.09
CA VAL A 57 3.20 -1.76 -13.70
C VAL A 57 3.59 -1.10 -15.03
N ASP A 58 2.95 -1.55 -16.11
CA ASP A 58 3.14 -0.99 -17.43
C ASP A 58 2.25 0.24 -17.59
N PHE A 59 2.77 1.38 -17.15
CA PHE A 59 2.05 2.65 -17.24
C PHE A 59 1.77 3.09 -18.67
N GLN A 60 2.52 2.62 -19.66
CA GLN A 60 2.26 2.97 -21.05
C GLN A 60 1.01 2.26 -21.54
N GLU A 61 0.93 0.94 -21.30
CA GLU A 61 -0.27 0.17 -21.64
C GLU A 61 -1.51 0.69 -20.91
N ILE A 62 -1.38 1.05 -19.62
CA ILE A 62 -2.48 1.64 -18.84
C ILE A 62 -2.94 2.97 -19.46
N ALA A 63 -2.01 3.82 -19.90
CA ALA A 63 -2.35 5.09 -20.52
C ALA A 63 -3.14 4.88 -21.82
N THR A 64 -2.74 3.92 -22.63
CA THR A 64 -3.43 3.55 -23.87
C THR A 64 -4.82 2.98 -23.58
N LEU A 65 -4.94 2.05 -22.62
CA LEU A 65 -6.22 1.46 -22.21
C LEU A 65 -7.19 2.51 -21.63
N CYS A 66 -6.68 3.52 -20.92
CA CYS A 66 -7.48 4.57 -20.33
C CYS A 66 -7.64 5.81 -21.23
N GLY A 67 -7.04 5.81 -22.43
CA GLY A 67 -7.09 6.93 -23.38
C GLY A 67 -6.45 8.22 -22.87
N MET A 68 -5.39 8.12 -22.07
CA MET A 68 -4.73 9.24 -21.37
C MET A 68 -3.23 9.36 -21.67
N ASP A 69 -2.75 8.83 -22.80
CA ASP A 69 -1.34 8.84 -23.20
C ASP A 69 -0.66 10.21 -23.02
N ALA A 70 -1.35 11.29 -23.41
CA ALA A 70 -0.84 12.65 -23.28
C ALA A 70 -0.73 13.16 -21.83
N GLU A 71 -1.54 12.63 -20.90
CA GLU A 71 -1.54 13.04 -19.48
C GLU A 71 -0.71 12.11 -18.60
N MET A 72 -0.10 11.06 -19.17
CA MET A 72 0.67 10.06 -18.43
C MET A 72 2.07 10.56 -18.04
N SER A 73 2.10 11.62 -17.25
CA SER A 73 3.30 12.30 -16.77
C SER A 73 4.04 11.48 -15.70
N PRO A 74 5.34 11.74 -15.46
CA PRO A 74 6.08 11.09 -14.37
C PRO A 74 5.53 11.42 -12.99
N GLU A 75 4.77 12.51 -12.82
CA GLU A 75 4.12 12.86 -11.56
C GLU A 75 2.87 12.00 -11.35
N VAL A 76 2.05 11.83 -12.39
CA VAL A 76 0.89 10.91 -12.35
C VAL A 76 1.34 9.47 -12.08
N LYS A 77 2.40 9.00 -12.76
CA LYS A 77 2.97 7.67 -12.53
C LYS A 77 3.38 7.48 -11.07
N ARG A 78 4.09 8.46 -10.49
CA ARG A 78 4.52 8.44 -9.08
C ARG A 78 3.34 8.49 -8.12
N ALA A 79 2.32 9.29 -8.42
CA ALA A 79 1.11 9.39 -7.60
C ALA A 79 0.26 8.12 -7.65
N ALA A 80 0.18 7.44 -8.81
CA ALA A 80 -0.64 6.25 -9.01
C ALA A 80 0.04 4.94 -8.54
N GLN A 81 1.37 4.87 -8.57
CA GLN A 81 2.13 3.67 -8.19
C GLN A 81 1.70 3.04 -6.85
N PRO A 82 1.50 3.79 -5.74
CA PRO A 82 1.08 3.21 -4.46
C PRO A 82 -0.28 2.52 -4.54
N GLY A 83 -1.20 3.01 -5.37
CA GLY A 83 -2.51 2.40 -5.55
C GLY A 83 -2.42 1.08 -6.32
N PHE A 84 -1.58 1.01 -7.36
CA PHE A 84 -1.34 -0.24 -8.08
C PHE A 84 -0.60 -1.29 -7.23
N ASP A 85 0.40 -0.87 -6.43
CA ASP A 85 1.06 -1.75 -5.47
C ASP A 85 0.07 -2.32 -4.44
N ALA A 86 -0.84 -1.49 -3.94
CA ALA A 86 -1.89 -1.93 -3.02
C ALA A 86 -2.83 -2.96 -3.68
N ILE A 87 -3.22 -2.75 -4.94
CA ILE A 87 -4.06 -3.70 -5.70
C ILE A 87 -3.31 -5.02 -5.92
N LEU A 88 -2.06 -4.99 -6.38
CA LEU A 88 -1.25 -6.20 -6.58
C LEU A 88 -1.09 -6.99 -5.28
N ARG A 89 -0.91 -6.30 -4.15
CA ARG A 89 -0.86 -6.92 -2.82
C ARG A 89 -2.20 -7.53 -2.42
N TRP A 90 -3.30 -6.82 -2.67
CA TRP A 90 -4.65 -7.31 -2.37
C TRP A 90 -5.01 -8.56 -3.18
N LEU A 91 -4.58 -8.61 -4.45
CA LEU A 91 -4.74 -9.76 -5.35
C LEU A 91 -3.85 -10.96 -4.99
N GLY A 92 -3.04 -10.87 -3.93
CA GLY A 92 -2.14 -11.96 -3.53
C GLY A 92 -1.00 -12.21 -4.52
N VAL A 93 -0.65 -11.23 -5.36
CA VAL A 93 0.46 -11.33 -6.33
C VAL A 93 1.82 -11.27 -5.63
N THR A 94 1.86 -10.90 -4.35
CA THR A 94 3.05 -11.06 -3.52
C THR A 94 3.29 -12.54 -3.29
N LYS A 95 4.30 -13.10 -3.98
CA LYS A 95 4.88 -14.43 -3.75
C LYS A 95 4.82 -14.79 -2.26
N GLY A 96 4.01 -15.81 -1.95
CA GLY A 96 4.03 -16.61 -0.73
C GLY A 96 4.26 -15.88 0.61
N LYS A 97 3.21 -15.78 1.42
CA LYS A 97 3.12 -16.56 2.66
C LYS A 97 1.73 -16.51 3.25
N LYS A 98 1.34 -17.71 3.68
CA LYS A 98 0.16 -18.16 4.42
C LYS A 98 -0.26 -17.16 5.51
N ALA A 99 -1.57 -17.13 5.73
CA ALA A 99 -2.27 -16.53 6.86
C ALA A 99 -1.42 -16.33 8.13
N THR A 100 -1.34 -15.08 8.60
CA THR A 100 -1.46 -14.75 10.03
C THR A 100 -1.97 -13.32 10.12
N ILE A 101 -3.19 -13.20 10.62
CA ILE A 101 -3.78 -11.96 11.08
C ILE A 101 -2.96 -11.54 12.31
N SER A 102 -2.41 -10.33 12.32
CA SER A 102 -2.02 -9.66 13.56
C SER A 102 -2.31 -8.16 13.40
N PRO A 103 -3.22 -7.60 14.20
CA PRO A 103 -3.48 -6.17 14.18
C PRO A 103 -2.44 -5.42 15.04
N ALA A 104 -2.05 -4.25 14.53
CA ALA A 104 -1.70 -3.02 15.24
C ALA A 104 -0.64 -3.04 16.36
N VAL A 105 0.51 -2.41 16.09
CA VAL A 105 1.02 -1.18 16.76
C VAL A 105 2.52 -1.04 16.47
N SER A 106 2.86 -0.16 15.52
CA SER A 106 4.21 0.43 15.47
C SER A 106 4.21 1.63 16.39
N LYS A 107 4.53 1.42 17.67
CA LYS A 107 5.10 2.46 18.52
C LYS A 107 6.56 2.08 18.75
N SER A 108 7.42 2.55 17.87
CA SER A 108 8.86 2.55 18.10
C SER A 108 9.19 3.47 19.29
N PRO A 109 9.88 3.00 20.35
CA PRO A 109 10.54 3.90 21.28
C PRO A 109 11.87 4.32 20.64
N LEU A 110 12.00 5.59 20.30
CA LEU A 110 13.28 6.19 19.98
C LEU A 110 14.11 6.26 21.28
N ARG A 111 15.26 5.58 21.29
CA ARG A 111 16.29 5.72 22.31
C ARG A 111 16.67 7.19 22.45
N VAL A 112 16.58 7.75 23.66
CA VAL A 112 17.45 8.83 24.10
C VAL A 112 18.31 8.28 25.22
N VAL A 113 19.58 8.06 24.87
CA VAL A 113 20.65 7.73 25.81
C VAL A 113 21.03 9.02 26.54
N GLY A 114 20.77 9.07 27.84
CA GLY A 114 21.12 10.18 28.72
C GLY A 114 22.06 9.69 29.81
N LYS A 115 23.31 10.16 29.75
CA LYS A 115 24.40 9.97 30.72
C LYS A 115 23.97 10.19 32.18
N THR A 116 24.49 9.32 33.05
CA THR A 116 25.04 9.49 34.43
C THR A 116 24.56 8.29 35.23
N GLY A 117 25.40 7.40 35.75
CA GLY A 117 26.57 7.63 36.58
C GLY A 117 26.38 6.76 37.83
N ILE A 118 27.49 6.29 38.38
CA ILE A 118 27.62 5.58 39.67
C ILE A 118 27.45 4.06 39.63
N ALA A 119 28.64 3.44 39.58
CA ALA A 119 28.95 2.10 39.99
C ALA A 119 28.71 1.89 41.48
N VAL A 120 28.17 0.73 41.88
CA VAL A 120 28.63 -0.06 43.05
C VAL A 120 28.32 -1.53 42.74
N ARG A 121 29.36 -2.37 42.66
CA ARG A 121 29.25 -3.83 42.59
C ARG A 121 29.10 -4.42 44.00
N PRO A 122 28.60 -5.67 44.10
CA PRO A 122 27.86 -6.17 45.27
C PRO A 122 28.72 -7.03 46.21
N GLU A 123 28.09 -7.40 47.34
CA GLU A 123 28.02 -8.77 47.90
C GLU A 123 28.39 -8.89 49.38
N ARG A 124 27.47 -9.51 50.14
CA ARG A 124 27.65 -10.00 51.50
C ARG A 124 28.01 -11.50 51.44
N ARG A 125 29.10 -11.94 52.07
CA ARG A 125 29.13 -13.00 53.13
C ARG A 125 30.56 -13.52 53.45
N ALA A 126 30.91 -13.41 54.73
CA ALA A 126 31.40 -14.43 55.68
C ALA A 126 32.64 -15.34 55.43
N ALA A 127 33.50 -15.34 56.47
CA ALA A 127 34.12 -16.47 57.22
C ALA A 127 35.62 -16.82 57.03
N ALA A 128 36.24 -17.15 58.19
CA ALA A 128 37.55 -17.77 58.50
C ALA A 128 38.80 -16.87 58.33
N SER A 129 39.76 -16.78 59.26
CA SER A 129 40.19 -17.61 60.40
C SER A 129 40.69 -16.76 61.56
#